data_AF-A0AAW0KX92-F1
#
_entry.id   AF-A0AAW0KX92-F1
#
_cell.length_a   1.000
_cell.length_b   1.000
_cell.length_c   1.000
_cell.angle_alpha   90.00
_cell.angle_beta   90.00
_cell.angle_gamma   90.00
#
_symmetry.space_group_name_H-M   'P 1'
#
loop_
_entity.id
_entity.type
_entity.pdbx_description
1 polymer ?
#
loop_
_entity_poly.entity_id
_entity_poly.type
_entity_poly.pdbx_seq_one_letter_code
_entity_poly.pdbx_strand_id
1 'polypeptide(L)'
;MDLKAIVSNTDLIFFSLLLLIPLFYLYFKCILSENPPLPPGPFAWPIVGNFFQMGRQLHSILANLAKVHGPLMSLRLGTQISIIASSPEAAREVLKTHDRELSGRFIANAIPLINPKLNNFSLAAAPECNDYWRSLRAICKADLFSAKVLESQNHIREKKVRELVDFLGSKEGELVNLGEAIYVTYTNILTNAIFSVDFMDFEGKGISQQLRELIVEVVELGMIPNLSSFYPIIKALDIQGRDPMVFNDPLSFKPERFLDTFLDFKGTNFDYTPFGAGRRGCPGQPLATRQVPLILASLVHSFD
;
A
#
# COMPACT_ATOMS: atom_id res chain seq x y z
N MET A 1 -54.00 30.55 15.34
CA MET A 1 -53.32 29.45 14.64
C MET A 1 -52.39 30.07 13.63
N ASP A 2 -51.09 29.96 13.85
CA ASP A 2 -50.07 30.67 13.10
C ASP A 2 -49.76 29.92 11.78
N LEU A 3 -50.19 30.48 10.65
CA LEU A 3 -50.05 29.83 9.32
C LEU A 3 -48.58 29.59 8.93
N LYS A 4 -47.63 30.33 9.53
CA LYS A 4 -46.18 30.13 9.30
C LYS A 4 -45.64 28.82 9.87
N ALA A 5 -46.33 28.20 10.83
CA ALA A 5 -45.90 26.93 11.43
C ALA A 5 -46.33 25.69 10.62
N ILE A 6 -47.30 25.83 9.71
CA ILE A 6 -47.79 24.73 8.86
C ILE A 6 -46.98 24.66 7.56
N VAL A 7 -46.62 25.82 6.99
CA VAL A 7 -45.77 25.94 5.79
C VAL A 7 -44.33 25.45 6.05
N SER A 8 -43.87 25.39 7.30
CA SER A 8 -42.53 24.87 7.58
C SER A 8 -42.44 23.34 7.65
N ASN A 9 -43.56 22.63 7.86
CA ASN A 9 -43.54 21.19 8.14
C ASN A 9 -44.01 20.34 6.96
N THR A 10 -45.04 20.78 6.23
CA THR A 10 -45.52 20.06 5.02
C THR A 10 -44.51 20.15 3.88
N ASP A 11 -43.87 21.30 3.70
CA ASP A 11 -42.85 21.49 2.68
C ASP A 11 -41.60 20.69 3.04
N LEU A 12 -41.20 20.64 4.31
CA LEU A 12 -40.09 19.83 4.78
C LEU A 12 -40.33 18.33 4.55
N ILE A 13 -41.55 17.85 4.83
CA ILE A 13 -41.95 16.46 4.54
C ILE A 13 -41.93 16.20 3.03
N PHE A 14 -42.45 17.11 2.22
CA PHE A 14 -42.47 16.98 0.77
C PHE A 14 -41.04 16.94 0.18
N PHE A 15 -40.16 17.84 0.59
CA PHE A 15 -38.75 17.82 0.19
C PHE A 15 -38.03 16.56 0.68
N SER A 16 -38.34 16.06 1.88
CA SER A 16 -37.78 14.80 2.40
C SER A 16 -38.22 13.58 1.59
N LEU A 17 -39.50 13.50 1.19
CA LEU A 17 -40.03 12.44 0.34
C LEU A 17 -39.44 12.50 -1.08
N LEU A 18 -39.24 13.71 -1.61
CA LEU A 18 -38.60 13.92 -2.92
C LEU A 18 -37.14 13.41 -2.92
N LEU A 19 -36.42 13.56 -1.80
CA LEU A 19 -35.06 13.01 -1.62
C LEU A 19 -35.04 11.49 -1.48
N LEU A 20 -36.13 10.86 -1.03
CA LEU A 20 -36.23 9.40 -0.88
C LEU A 20 -36.46 8.68 -2.21
N ILE A 21 -37.09 9.32 -3.21
CA ILE A 21 -37.34 8.72 -4.53
C ILE A 21 -36.05 8.25 -5.24
N PRO A 22 -34.99 9.08 -5.38
CA PRO A 22 -33.73 8.64 -5.98
C PRO A 22 -33.01 7.58 -5.13
N LEU A 23 -33.13 7.64 -3.78
CA LEU A 23 -32.61 6.60 -2.89
C LEU A 23 -33.32 5.25 -3.11
N PHE A 24 -34.65 5.27 -3.27
CA PHE A 24 -35.46 4.10 -3.56
C PHE A 24 -35.17 3.52 -4.94
N TYR A 25 -35.01 4.38 -5.95
CA TYR A 25 -34.61 3.96 -7.30
C TYR A 25 -33.21 3.34 -7.31
N LEU A 26 -32.23 3.94 -6.62
CA LEU A 26 -30.88 3.39 -6.48
C LEU A 26 -30.89 2.07 -5.69
N TYR A 27 -31.71 1.96 -4.65
CA TYR A 27 -31.90 0.75 -3.86
C TYR A 27 -32.45 -0.39 -4.74
N PHE A 28 -33.56 -0.16 -5.45
CA PHE A 28 -34.15 -1.16 -6.34
C PHE A 28 -33.23 -1.53 -7.49
N LYS A 29 -32.55 -0.56 -8.12
CA LYS A 29 -31.56 -0.84 -9.18
C LYS A 29 -30.38 -1.68 -8.65
N CYS A 30 -29.93 -1.45 -7.42
CA CYS A 30 -28.86 -2.24 -6.81
C CYS A 30 -29.28 -3.68 -6.50
N ILE A 31 -30.55 -3.91 -6.13
CA ILE A 31 -31.08 -5.24 -5.80
C ILE A 31 -31.45 -6.04 -7.06
N LEU A 32 -31.99 -5.36 -8.07
CA LEU A 32 -32.44 -5.98 -9.31
C LEU A 32 -31.32 -6.17 -10.35
N SER A 33 -30.11 -5.67 -10.07
CA SER A 33 -28.95 -5.88 -10.93
C SER A 33 -28.50 -7.34 -10.85
N GLU A 34 -28.59 -8.07 -11.97
CA GLU A 34 -27.94 -9.36 -12.10
C GLU A 34 -26.42 -9.18 -11.95
N ASN A 35 -25.84 -9.77 -10.91
CA ASN A 35 -24.41 -9.87 -10.78
C ASN A 35 -23.96 -11.18 -11.42
N PRO A 36 -22.79 -11.24 -12.08
CA PRO A 36 -22.18 -12.50 -12.46
C PRO A 36 -22.05 -13.41 -11.23
N PRO A 37 -21.87 -14.74 -11.39
CA PRO A 37 -21.62 -15.61 -10.25
C PRO A 37 -20.38 -15.12 -9.51
N LEU A 38 -20.58 -14.53 -8.33
CA LEU A 38 -19.51 -14.00 -7.48
C LEU A 38 -19.13 -15.04 -6.42
N PRO A 39 -17.86 -15.06 -5.99
CA PRO A 39 -17.48 -15.75 -4.77
C PRO A 39 -18.32 -15.28 -3.57
N PRO A 40 -18.49 -16.13 -2.54
CA PRO A 40 -19.20 -15.76 -1.30
C PRO A 40 -18.62 -14.50 -0.66
N GLY A 41 -19.39 -13.79 0.16
CA GLY A 41 -18.91 -12.58 0.82
C GLY A 41 -19.87 -12.08 1.89
N PRO A 42 -19.41 -11.15 2.74
CA PRO A 42 -20.27 -10.49 3.70
C PRO A 42 -21.36 -9.68 2.99
N PHE A 43 -22.52 -9.55 3.66
CA PHE A 43 -23.61 -8.74 3.15
C PHE A 43 -23.15 -7.31 2.83
N ALA A 44 -23.36 -6.88 1.59
CA ALA A 44 -23.03 -5.56 1.11
C ALA A 44 -24.25 -4.64 1.21
N TRP A 45 -24.11 -3.52 1.92
CA TRP A 45 -25.19 -2.55 2.06
C TRP A 45 -25.52 -1.90 0.71
N PRO A 46 -26.80 -1.59 0.42
CA PRO A 46 -27.16 -0.86 -0.79
C PRO A 46 -26.40 0.46 -0.87
N ILE A 47 -25.87 0.79 -2.05
CA ILE A 47 -25.09 2.02 -2.34
C ILE A 47 -23.72 2.03 -1.64
N VAL A 48 -23.66 1.76 -0.33
CA VAL A 48 -22.42 1.86 0.46
C VAL A 48 -21.51 0.63 0.31
N GLY A 49 -22.08 -0.54 0.04
CA GLY A 49 -21.33 -1.79 0.02
C GLY A 49 -20.81 -2.18 1.40
N ASN A 50 -19.57 -2.64 1.50
CA ASN A 50 -18.94 -3.12 2.72
C ASN A 50 -18.09 -2.06 3.42
N PHE A 51 -18.12 -0.77 3.03
CA PHE A 51 -17.23 0.26 3.61
C PHE A 51 -17.31 0.35 5.14
N PHE A 52 -18.49 0.28 5.74
CA PHE A 52 -18.63 0.32 7.21
C PHE A 52 -18.08 -0.91 7.93
N GLN A 53 -17.90 -2.01 7.20
CA GLN A 53 -17.24 -3.22 7.70
C GLN A 53 -15.71 -3.14 7.55
N MET A 54 -15.19 -2.10 6.86
CA MET A 54 -13.75 -1.86 6.67
C MET A 54 -13.28 -0.80 7.68
N GLY A 55 -12.45 -1.22 8.62
CA GLY A 55 -11.74 -0.34 9.56
C GLY A 55 -10.26 -0.15 9.20
N ARG A 56 -9.52 0.65 9.99
CA ARG A 56 -8.07 0.88 9.75
C ARG A 56 -7.22 -0.41 9.78
N GLN A 57 -7.64 -1.47 10.50
CA GLN A 57 -6.96 -2.79 10.50
C GLN A 57 -7.49 -3.71 9.40
N LEU A 58 -7.38 -3.27 8.15
CA LEU A 58 -7.97 -3.97 7.00
C LEU A 58 -7.48 -5.42 6.88
N HIS A 59 -6.20 -5.68 7.07
CA HIS A 59 -5.62 -7.04 6.98
C HIS A 59 -6.24 -8.02 7.99
N SER A 60 -6.45 -7.60 9.24
CA SER A 60 -7.09 -8.42 10.29
C SER A 60 -8.56 -8.70 9.99
N ILE A 61 -9.28 -7.67 9.50
CA ILE A 61 -10.69 -7.79 9.11
C ILE A 61 -10.84 -8.79 7.96
N LEU A 62 -10.03 -8.65 6.91
CA LEU A 62 -10.03 -9.56 5.76
C LEU A 62 -9.69 -10.99 6.18
N ALA A 63 -8.72 -11.19 7.07
CA ALA A 63 -8.37 -12.51 7.59
C ALA A 63 -9.53 -13.17 8.36
N ASN A 64 -10.28 -12.40 9.16
CA ASN A 64 -11.45 -12.93 9.87
C ASN A 64 -12.61 -13.21 8.92
N LEU A 65 -12.85 -12.35 7.93
CA LEU A 65 -13.87 -12.59 6.91
C LEU A 65 -13.55 -13.85 6.09
N ALA A 66 -12.28 -14.10 5.77
CA ALA A 66 -11.87 -15.31 5.05
C ALA A 66 -12.16 -16.61 5.82
N LYS A 67 -12.13 -16.59 7.15
CA LYS A 67 -12.53 -17.75 7.98
C LYS A 67 -14.02 -18.08 7.86
N VAL A 68 -14.86 -17.07 7.59
CA VAL A 68 -16.32 -17.21 7.53
C VAL A 68 -16.80 -17.45 6.09
N HIS A 69 -16.25 -16.71 5.14
CA HIS A 69 -16.70 -16.69 3.75
C HIS A 69 -15.80 -17.52 2.82
N GLY A 70 -14.65 -17.99 3.30
CA GLY A 70 -13.73 -18.81 2.53
C GLY A 70 -12.56 -18.01 1.91
N PRO A 71 -11.63 -18.73 1.27
CA PRO A 71 -10.34 -18.18 0.83
C PRO A 71 -10.43 -17.26 -0.39
N LEU A 72 -11.54 -17.31 -1.14
CA LEU A 72 -11.84 -16.41 -2.25
C LEU A 72 -13.21 -15.80 -1.97
N MET A 73 -13.25 -14.49 -1.74
CA MET A 73 -14.48 -13.79 -1.34
C MET A 73 -14.71 -12.50 -2.10
N SER A 74 -15.97 -12.09 -2.22
CA SER A 74 -16.35 -10.82 -2.84
C SER A 74 -16.62 -9.76 -1.79
N LEU A 75 -16.16 -8.53 -2.07
CA LEU A 75 -16.48 -7.32 -1.33
C LEU A 75 -16.95 -6.26 -2.31
N ARG A 76 -17.93 -5.46 -1.92
CA ARG A 76 -18.40 -4.30 -2.65
C ARG A 76 -17.86 -3.04 -2.01
N LEU A 77 -16.94 -2.35 -2.67
CA LEU A 77 -16.44 -1.04 -2.25
C LEU A 77 -17.14 0.02 -3.12
N GLY A 78 -18.31 0.45 -2.66
CA GLY A 78 -19.18 1.37 -3.38
C GLY A 78 -19.77 0.81 -4.66
N THR A 79 -19.40 1.38 -5.81
CA THR A 79 -19.82 0.83 -7.11
C THR A 79 -18.89 -0.26 -7.63
N GLN A 80 -17.77 -0.52 -6.96
CA GLN A 80 -16.79 -1.51 -7.38
C GLN A 80 -16.97 -2.84 -6.64
N ILE A 81 -16.76 -3.93 -7.36
CA ILE A 81 -16.64 -5.27 -6.78
C ILE A 81 -15.15 -5.61 -6.72
N SER A 82 -14.67 -5.95 -5.53
CA SER A 82 -13.33 -6.40 -5.25
C SER A 82 -13.35 -7.88 -4.87
N ILE A 83 -12.52 -8.68 -5.53
CA ILE A 83 -12.33 -10.08 -5.18
C ILE A 83 -11.08 -10.19 -4.31
N ILE A 84 -11.23 -10.78 -3.13
CA ILE A 84 -10.16 -10.95 -2.16
C ILE A 84 -9.72 -12.41 -2.17
N ALA A 85 -8.44 -12.63 -2.50
CA ALA A 85 -7.76 -13.91 -2.38
C ALA A 85 -6.98 -13.93 -1.06
N SER A 86 -7.45 -14.70 -0.09
CA SER A 86 -6.96 -14.72 1.30
C SER A 86 -6.28 -16.03 1.71
N SER A 87 -6.03 -16.94 0.75
CA SER A 87 -5.21 -18.14 0.98
C SER A 87 -4.03 -18.20 0.01
N PRO A 88 -2.99 -18.99 0.34
CA PRO A 88 -1.84 -19.22 -0.52
C PRO A 88 -2.24 -19.75 -1.91
N GLU A 89 -3.21 -20.67 -1.98
CA GLU A 89 -3.70 -21.26 -3.23
C GLU A 89 -4.39 -20.20 -4.08
N ALA A 90 -5.30 -19.42 -3.48
CA ALA A 90 -6.01 -18.35 -4.17
C ALA A 90 -5.04 -17.25 -4.65
N ALA A 91 -4.06 -16.88 -3.81
CA ALA A 91 -3.03 -15.92 -4.16
C ALA A 91 -2.13 -16.43 -5.31
N ARG A 92 -1.80 -17.73 -5.33
CA ARG A 92 -1.07 -18.37 -6.43
C ARG A 92 -1.85 -18.29 -7.74
N GLU A 93 -3.14 -18.61 -7.72
CA GLU A 93 -3.98 -18.52 -8.92
C GLU A 93 -4.01 -17.10 -9.48
N VAL A 94 -4.17 -16.09 -8.62
CA VAL A 94 -4.24 -14.68 -9.05
C VAL A 94 -2.88 -14.14 -9.51
N LEU A 95 -1.84 -14.33 -8.70
CA LEU A 95 -0.55 -13.68 -8.90
C LEU A 95 0.38 -14.45 -9.83
N LYS A 96 0.14 -15.75 -10.09
CA LYS A 96 1.00 -16.59 -10.92
C LYS A 96 0.25 -17.22 -12.08
N THR A 97 -0.83 -17.97 -11.83
CA THR A 97 -1.52 -18.71 -12.90
C THR A 97 -2.18 -17.76 -13.90
N HIS A 98 -2.92 -16.77 -13.41
CA HIS A 98 -3.65 -15.79 -14.21
C HIS A 98 -2.94 -14.42 -14.24
N ASP A 99 -1.62 -14.40 -14.03
CA ASP A 99 -0.85 -13.16 -13.87
C ASP A 99 -0.92 -12.24 -15.10
N ARG A 100 -1.17 -12.79 -16.30
CA ARG A 100 -1.24 -12.01 -17.54
C ARG A 100 -2.48 -11.11 -17.58
N GLU A 101 -3.58 -11.62 -17.05
CA GLU A 101 -4.89 -10.97 -17.08
C GLU A 101 -5.10 -10.13 -15.82
N LEU A 102 -4.56 -10.58 -14.67
CA LEU A 102 -4.82 -9.98 -13.36
C LEU A 102 -3.70 -9.07 -12.83
N SER A 103 -2.62 -8.86 -13.60
CA SER A 103 -1.55 -7.91 -13.21
C SER A 103 -1.87 -6.43 -13.50
N GLY A 104 -3.08 -6.12 -13.94
CA GLY A 104 -3.54 -4.74 -14.06
C GLY A 104 -3.61 -4.06 -12.68
N ARG A 105 -3.35 -2.75 -12.63
CA ARG A 105 -3.48 -1.96 -11.39
C ARG A 105 -4.57 -0.91 -11.59
N PHE A 106 -5.57 -0.95 -10.72
CA PHE A 106 -6.49 0.17 -10.55
C PHE A 106 -5.77 1.29 -9.81
N ILE A 107 -5.62 2.46 -10.46
CA ILE A 107 -4.98 3.64 -9.86
C ILE A 107 -6.09 4.54 -9.36
N ALA A 108 -6.21 4.63 -8.03
CA ALA A 108 -7.12 5.58 -7.41
C ALA A 108 -6.70 7.02 -7.77
N ASN A 109 -7.66 7.91 -8.01
CA ASN A 109 -7.41 9.33 -8.36
C ASN A 109 -6.75 10.15 -7.22
N ALA A 110 -6.24 9.51 -6.15
CA ALA A 110 -5.70 10.14 -4.94
C ALA A 110 -4.31 10.75 -5.12
N ILE A 111 -3.52 10.24 -6.06
CA ILE A 111 -2.26 10.88 -6.42
C ILE A 111 -2.62 11.91 -7.49
N PRO A 112 -2.54 13.23 -7.22
CA PRO A 112 -2.65 14.22 -8.28
C PRO A 112 -1.44 13.99 -9.19
N LEU A 113 -1.67 13.25 -10.26
CA LEU A 113 -0.63 12.94 -11.21
C LEU A 113 -0.29 14.26 -11.90
N ILE A 114 0.84 14.84 -11.51
CA ILE A 114 1.41 16.10 -12.04
C ILE A 114 1.39 16.10 -13.57
N ASN A 115 1.43 14.92 -14.20
CA ASN A 115 1.15 14.74 -15.62
C ASN A 115 0.66 13.31 -15.94
N PRO A 116 -0.45 13.10 -16.65
CA PRO A 116 -0.89 11.77 -17.11
C PRO A 116 0.17 11.01 -17.92
N LYS A 117 1.10 11.72 -18.59
CA LYS A 117 2.22 11.10 -19.31
C LYS A 117 3.19 10.39 -18.36
N LEU A 118 3.34 10.86 -17.12
CA LEU A 118 4.20 10.25 -16.10
C LEU A 118 3.69 8.88 -15.60
N ASN A 119 2.41 8.56 -15.82
CA ASN A 119 1.84 7.24 -15.50
C ASN A 119 2.57 6.10 -16.22
N ASN A 120 3.02 6.38 -17.43
CA ASN A 120 3.74 5.40 -18.22
C ASN A 120 5.16 5.18 -17.67
N PHE A 121 5.75 6.15 -16.96
CA PHE A 121 7.12 6.12 -16.44
C PHE A 121 7.25 5.47 -15.05
N SER A 122 6.14 5.05 -14.42
CA SER A 122 6.18 4.44 -13.09
C SER A 122 6.12 2.91 -13.17
N LEU A 123 7.15 2.24 -12.63
CA LEU A 123 7.11 0.78 -12.50
C LEU A 123 6.06 0.31 -11.48
N ALA A 124 5.88 1.08 -10.40
CA ALA A 124 4.94 0.75 -9.33
C ALA A 124 3.50 1.12 -9.71
N ALA A 125 3.29 2.30 -10.29
CA ALA A 125 1.96 2.84 -10.56
C ALA A 125 1.45 2.59 -11.98
N ALA A 126 2.21 1.93 -12.88
CA ALA A 126 1.71 1.66 -14.24
C ALA A 126 0.41 0.83 -14.21
N PRO A 127 -0.64 1.26 -14.94
CA PRO A 127 -1.93 0.56 -14.96
C PRO A 127 -1.81 -0.83 -15.58
N GLU A 128 -0.92 -1.01 -16.55
CA GLU A 128 -0.75 -2.24 -17.31
C GLU A 128 0.72 -2.66 -17.43
N CYS A 129 0.96 -3.96 -17.59
CA CYS A 129 2.28 -4.52 -17.90
C CYS A 129 2.58 -4.48 -19.41
N ASN A 130 2.45 -3.29 -20.01
CA ASN A 130 2.74 -3.06 -21.42
C ASN A 130 4.25 -3.21 -21.75
N ASP A 131 4.61 -3.09 -23.02
CA ASP A 131 6.00 -3.28 -23.47
C ASP A 131 6.96 -2.31 -22.79
N TYR A 132 6.55 -1.05 -22.60
CA TYR A 132 7.35 -0.04 -21.92
C TYR A 132 7.62 -0.39 -20.45
N TRP A 133 6.59 -0.81 -19.71
CA TRP A 133 6.74 -1.28 -18.32
C TRP A 133 7.67 -2.50 -18.25
N ARG A 134 7.58 -3.43 -19.21
CA ARG A 134 8.48 -4.59 -19.29
C ARG A 134 9.93 -4.17 -19.54
N SER A 135 10.18 -3.19 -20.39
CA SER A 135 11.51 -2.62 -20.61
C SER A 135 12.08 -1.97 -19.35
N LEU A 136 11.31 -1.10 -18.67
CA LEU A 136 11.72 -0.51 -17.39
C LEU A 136 12.04 -1.59 -16.34
N ARG A 137 11.19 -2.61 -16.25
CA ARG A 137 11.41 -3.74 -15.33
C ARG A 137 12.69 -4.49 -15.65
N ALA A 138 12.96 -4.73 -16.93
CA ALA A 138 14.17 -5.41 -17.37
C ALA A 138 15.42 -4.62 -16.97
N ILE A 139 15.42 -3.30 -17.18
CA ILE A 139 16.50 -2.40 -16.75
C ILE A 139 16.69 -2.48 -15.23
N CYS A 140 15.63 -2.34 -14.43
CA CYS A 140 15.75 -2.46 -12.97
C CYS A 140 16.35 -3.80 -12.55
N LYS A 141 15.93 -4.91 -13.17
CA LYS A 141 16.42 -6.25 -12.82
C LYS A 141 17.85 -6.51 -13.28
N ALA A 142 18.24 -6.00 -14.45
CA ALA A 142 19.56 -6.24 -15.03
C ALA A 142 20.62 -5.28 -14.46
N ASP A 143 20.29 -3.99 -14.41
CA ASP A 143 21.27 -2.91 -14.26
C ASP A 143 21.27 -2.28 -12.86
N LEU A 144 20.21 -2.47 -12.06
CA LEU A 144 20.13 -1.92 -10.70
C LEU A 144 20.17 -3.01 -9.62
N PHE A 145 19.37 -4.06 -9.77
CA PHE A 145 19.12 -5.03 -8.70
C PHE A 145 19.57 -6.45 -9.05
N SER A 146 20.38 -6.63 -10.09
CA SER A 146 21.00 -7.92 -10.37
C SER A 146 22.01 -8.27 -9.28
N ALA A 147 22.20 -9.56 -9.02
CA ALA A 147 23.20 -10.01 -8.05
C ALA A 147 24.60 -9.43 -8.39
N LYS A 148 24.98 -9.44 -9.66
CA LYS A 148 26.27 -8.90 -10.12
C LYS A 148 26.44 -7.42 -9.78
N VAL A 149 25.44 -6.58 -10.07
CA VAL A 149 25.50 -5.14 -9.77
C VAL A 149 25.56 -4.92 -8.26
N LEU A 150 24.71 -5.62 -7.51
CA LEU A 150 24.70 -5.51 -6.05
C LEU A 150 26.02 -5.96 -5.42
N GLU A 151 26.66 -7.02 -5.92
CA GLU A 151 27.98 -7.43 -5.41
C GLU A 151 29.05 -6.39 -5.75
N SER A 152 29.01 -5.79 -6.95
CA SER A 152 29.99 -4.75 -7.32
C SER A 152 29.91 -3.51 -6.42
N GLN A 153 28.72 -3.21 -5.87
CA GLN A 153 28.48 -2.10 -4.95
C GLN A 153 28.57 -2.50 -3.46
N ASN A 154 29.08 -3.70 -3.13
CA ASN A 154 29.14 -4.15 -1.73
C ASN A 154 29.92 -3.19 -0.82
N HIS A 155 31.04 -2.66 -1.32
CA HIS A 155 31.86 -1.70 -0.60
C HIS A 155 31.10 -0.42 -0.19
N ILE A 156 30.14 0.04 -1.00
CA ILE A 156 29.29 1.19 -0.70
C ILE A 156 28.37 0.85 0.47
N ARG A 157 27.71 -0.31 0.43
CA ARG A 157 26.83 -0.76 1.53
C ARG A 157 27.58 -0.85 2.84
N GLU A 158 28.73 -1.52 2.84
CA GLU A 158 29.54 -1.65 4.05
C GLU A 158 30.02 -0.29 4.55
N LYS A 159 30.40 0.63 3.65
CA LYS A 159 30.76 2.00 4.03
C LYS A 159 29.59 2.70 4.73
N LYS A 160 28.37 2.62 4.19
CA LYS A 160 27.19 3.25 4.80
C LYS A 160 26.79 2.65 6.14
N VAL A 161 26.99 1.35 6.31
CA VAL A 161 26.76 0.69 7.60
C VAL A 161 27.85 1.05 8.61
N ARG A 162 29.12 1.20 8.20
CA ARG A 162 30.17 1.73 9.06
C ARG A 162 29.87 3.17 9.50
N GLU A 163 29.47 4.05 8.57
CA GLU A 163 29.06 5.42 8.89
C GLU A 163 27.92 5.45 9.93
N LEU A 164 26.96 4.51 9.86
CA LEU A 164 25.91 4.35 10.89
C LEU A 164 26.49 3.99 12.25
N VAL A 165 27.37 2.97 12.30
CA VAL A 165 27.99 2.51 13.54
C VAL A 165 28.85 3.63 14.15
N ASP A 166 29.65 4.32 13.35
CA ASP A 166 30.49 5.44 13.80
C ASP A 166 29.63 6.60 14.34
N PHE A 167 28.52 6.93 13.66
CA PHE A 167 27.58 7.94 14.13
C PHE A 167 26.98 7.55 15.48
N LEU A 168 26.47 6.33 15.62
CA LEU A 168 25.87 5.86 16.87
C LEU A 168 26.92 5.77 18.00
N GLY A 169 28.15 5.34 17.70
CA GLY A 169 29.26 5.33 18.65
C GLY A 169 29.64 6.73 19.14
N SER A 170 29.57 7.75 18.27
CA SER A 170 29.79 9.15 18.66
C SER A 170 28.71 9.71 19.59
N LYS A 171 27.60 8.97 19.76
CA LYS A 171 26.42 9.33 20.56
C LYS A 171 26.29 8.51 21.84
N GLU A 172 27.39 7.92 22.32
CA GLU A 172 27.42 7.20 23.57
C GLU A 172 26.88 8.06 24.74
N GLY A 173 25.91 7.51 25.47
CA GLY A 173 25.23 8.21 26.58
C GLY A 173 24.13 9.20 26.16
N GLU A 174 23.90 9.41 24.87
CA GLU A 174 22.81 10.25 24.36
C GLU A 174 21.58 9.41 23.93
N LEU A 175 20.39 10.00 24.02
CA LEU A 175 19.17 9.40 23.45
C LEU A 175 19.14 9.65 21.94
N VAL A 176 19.12 8.57 21.15
CA VAL A 176 19.10 8.62 19.68
C VAL A 176 17.86 7.95 19.12
N ASN A 177 17.29 8.54 18.06
CA ASN A 177 16.24 7.89 17.27
C ASN A 177 16.87 6.88 16.29
N LEU A 178 16.95 5.61 16.70
CA LEU A 178 17.53 4.55 15.89
C LEU A 178 16.79 4.34 14.56
N GLY A 179 15.46 4.49 14.55
CA GLY A 179 14.66 4.35 13.33
C GLY A 179 15.03 5.39 12.27
N GLU A 180 15.30 6.62 12.69
CA GLU A 180 15.76 7.69 11.80
C GLU A 180 17.17 7.43 11.29
N ALA A 181 18.10 7.02 12.15
CA ALA A 181 19.46 6.69 11.73
C ALA A 181 19.48 5.54 10.71
N ILE A 182 18.73 4.46 10.96
CA ILE A 182 18.58 3.35 10.02
C ILE A 182 17.95 3.83 8.70
N TYR A 183 16.95 4.71 8.75
CA TYR A 183 16.31 5.26 7.56
C TYR A 183 17.27 6.09 6.69
N VAL A 184 18.12 6.92 7.32
CA VAL A 184 19.17 7.69 6.63
C VAL A 184 20.14 6.75 5.93
N THR A 185 20.65 5.74 6.65
CA THR A 185 21.55 4.72 6.08
C THR A 185 20.86 3.96 4.95
N TYR A 186 19.59 3.60 5.12
CA TYR A 186 18.85 2.84 4.13
C TYR A 186 18.67 3.61 2.83
N THR A 187 18.23 4.85 2.97
CA THR A 187 18.05 5.78 1.85
C THR A 187 19.37 6.00 1.13
N ASN A 188 20.46 6.29 1.86
CA ASN A 188 21.75 6.55 1.23
C ASN A 188 22.31 5.33 0.50
N ILE A 189 22.12 4.11 1.00
CA ILE A 189 22.50 2.89 0.25
C ILE A 189 21.73 2.82 -1.09
N LEU A 190 20.41 3.05 -1.05
CA LEU A 190 19.57 3.01 -2.24
C LEU A 190 19.92 4.12 -3.23
N THR A 191 20.10 5.35 -2.76
CA THR A 191 20.38 6.50 -3.62
C THR A 191 21.79 6.46 -4.15
N ASN A 192 22.75 5.89 -3.42
CA ASN A 192 24.07 5.64 -3.95
C ASN A 192 24.04 4.52 -5.01
N ALA A 193 23.26 3.47 -4.80
CA ALA A 193 23.08 2.42 -5.81
C ALA A 193 22.49 2.94 -7.13
N ILE A 194 21.55 3.89 -7.08
CA ILE A 194 20.84 4.42 -8.26
C ILE A 194 21.51 5.67 -8.85
N PHE A 195 21.92 6.61 -8.00
CA PHE A 195 22.40 7.94 -8.37
C PHE A 195 23.85 8.21 -7.97
N SER A 196 24.49 7.32 -7.23
CA SER A 196 25.84 7.51 -6.67
C SER A 196 25.97 8.75 -5.75
N VAL A 197 24.86 9.15 -5.12
CA VAL A 197 24.78 10.32 -4.24
C VAL A 197 24.10 9.97 -2.93
N ASP A 198 24.59 10.54 -1.84
CA ASP A 198 23.94 10.50 -0.53
C ASP A 198 22.89 11.60 -0.47
N PHE A 199 21.64 11.22 -0.26
CA PHE A 199 20.52 12.18 -0.22
C PHE A 199 20.28 12.73 1.19
N MET A 200 20.75 12.00 2.21
CA MET A 200 20.50 12.29 3.61
C MET A 200 21.81 12.35 4.39
N ASP A 201 21.80 13.06 5.50
CA ASP A 201 22.83 12.96 6.53
C ASP A 201 22.15 12.74 7.89
N PHE A 202 22.96 12.36 8.88
CA PHE A 202 22.45 12.10 10.23
C PHE A 202 22.12 13.37 11.03
N GLU A 203 22.48 14.55 10.53
CA GLU A 203 22.21 15.85 11.17
C GLU A 203 20.96 16.55 10.60
N GLY A 204 20.30 15.96 9.60
CA GLY A 204 19.12 16.52 8.92
C GLY A 204 19.43 17.65 7.92
N LYS A 205 20.68 17.81 7.47
CA LYS A 205 21.15 18.92 6.60
C LYS A 205 21.29 18.56 5.11
N GLY A 206 20.99 17.31 4.72
CA GLY A 206 21.15 16.84 3.35
C GLY A 206 20.07 17.41 2.40
N ILE A 207 19.91 16.81 1.20
CA ILE A 207 18.82 17.09 0.23
C ILE A 207 17.44 16.63 0.78
N SER A 208 17.28 16.64 2.11
CA SER A 208 16.80 15.48 2.87
C SER A 208 15.47 15.68 3.59
N GLN A 209 14.92 16.89 3.62
CA GLN A 209 13.58 17.09 4.16
C GLN A 209 12.52 17.12 3.06
N GLN A 210 12.68 17.97 2.04
CA GLN A 210 11.70 18.08 0.95
C GLN A 210 11.53 16.77 0.17
N LEU A 211 12.62 16.05 -0.10
CA LEU A 211 12.54 14.76 -0.78
C LEU A 211 11.96 13.68 0.13
N ARG A 212 12.25 13.70 1.43
CA ARG A 212 11.64 12.79 2.42
C ARG A 212 10.14 13.04 2.53
N GLU A 213 9.73 14.30 2.69
CA GLU A 213 8.34 14.73 2.73
C GLU A 213 7.62 14.30 1.45
N LEU A 214 8.23 14.51 0.28
CA LEU A 214 7.67 14.06 -0.99
C LEU A 214 7.54 12.53 -1.09
N ILE A 215 8.56 11.76 -0.67
CA ILE A 215 8.52 10.29 -0.71
C ILE A 215 7.46 9.76 0.26
N VAL A 216 7.43 10.28 1.49
CA VAL A 216 6.46 9.90 2.53
C VAL A 216 5.05 10.26 2.05
N GLU A 217 4.85 11.48 1.55
CA GLU A 217 3.56 11.94 1.02
C GLU A 217 3.10 11.06 -0.16
N VAL A 218 3.99 10.73 -1.11
CA VAL A 218 3.63 9.84 -2.23
C VAL A 218 3.26 8.44 -1.76
N VAL A 219 3.98 7.89 -0.76
CA VAL A 219 3.67 6.58 -0.18
C VAL A 219 2.34 6.61 0.57
N GLU A 220 2.12 7.63 1.41
CA GLU A 220 0.88 7.80 2.15
C GLU A 220 -0.32 7.99 1.21
N LEU A 221 -0.22 8.90 0.25
CA LEU A 221 -1.27 9.12 -0.77
C LEU A 221 -1.53 7.87 -1.61
N GLY A 222 -0.50 7.07 -1.90
CA GLY A 222 -0.62 5.81 -2.63
C GLY A 222 -1.23 4.66 -1.82
N MET A 223 -1.17 4.72 -0.49
CA MET A 223 -1.71 3.71 0.42
C MET A 223 -3.13 4.03 0.92
N ILE A 224 -3.59 5.28 0.76
CA ILE A 224 -4.92 5.71 1.18
C ILE A 224 -5.94 5.40 0.07
N PRO A 225 -6.97 4.57 0.32
CA PRO A 225 -8.06 4.38 -0.62
C PRO A 225 -8.84 5.69 -0.82
N ASN A 226 -8.85 6.23 -2.04
CA ASN A 226 -9.61 7.44 -2.36
C ASN A 226 -11.09 7.11 -2.56
N LEU A 227 -11.97 7.70 -1.74
CA LEU A 227 -13.41 7.46 -1.77
C LEU A 227 -14.04 7.83 -3.12
N SER A 228 -13.53 8.88 -3.78
CA SER A 228 -13.97 9.28 -5.14
C SER A 228 -13.64 8.23 -6.21
N SER A 229 -12.70 7.32 -5.93
CA SER A 229 -12.39 6.20 -6.83
C SER A 229 -13.43 5.09 -6.75
N PHE A 230 -14.22 5.03 -5.69
CA PHE A 230 -15.31 4.07 -5.49
C PHE A 230 -16.70 4.65 -5.77
N TYR A 231 -16.81 5.98 -5.87
CA TYR A 231 -18.04 6.72 -6.18
C TYR A 231 -17.77 7.89 -7.14
N PRO A 232 -17.86 7.67 -8.46
CA PRO A 232 -17.60 8.73 -9.45
C PRO A 232 -18.50 9.97 -9.31
N ILE A 233 -19.70 9.80 -8.75
CA ILE A 233 -20.71 10.87 -8.60
C ILE A 233 -20.30 11.93 -7.56
N ILE A 234 -19.48 11.58 -6.57
CA ILE A 234 -18.99 12.51 -5.53
C ILE A 234 -17.60 13.09 -5.84
N LYS A 235 -17.07 12.85 -7.05
CA LYS A 235 -15.73 13.33 -7.48
C LYS A 235 -15.55 14.85 -7.33
N ALA A 236 -16.62 15.63 -7.45
CA ALA A 236 -16.59 17.09 -7.36
C ALA A 236 -16.61 17.64 -5.92
N LEU A 237 -16.82 16.79 -4.90
CA LEU A 237 -17.13 17.23 -3.53
C LEU A 237 -15.99 17.06 -2.52
N ASP A 238 -14.85 16.48 -2.91
CA ASP A 238 -13.65 16.21 -2.08
C ASP A 238 -13.95 15.98 -0.57
N ILE A 239 -14.72 14.94 -0.30
CA ILE A 239 -15.35 14.67 1.01
C ILE A 239 -14.32 14.20 2.07
N GLN A 240 -13.03 14.06 1.74
CA GLN A 240 -12.03 13.42 2.61
C GLN A 240 -11.36 14.36 3.64
N GLY A 241 -11.95 15.52 3.95
CA GLY A 241 -11.49 16.44 5.02
C GLY A 241 -11.02 15.71 6.29
N ARG A 242 -9.73 15.87 6.60
CA ARG A 242 -8.93 14.99 7.48
C ARG A 242 -9.15 15.26 8.97
N ASP A 243 -9.21 14.20 9.78
CA ASP A 243 -9.20 14.23 11.25
C ASP A 243 -7.94 13.51 11.81
N PRO A 244 -7.07 14.19 12.58
CA PRO A 244 -5.88 13.64 13.19
C PRO A 244 -6.12 13.28 14.67
N MET A 245 -6.61 12.07 14.94
CA MET A 245 -6.48 11.47 16.28
C MET A 245 -6.73 9.95 16.22
N VAL A 246 -6.27 9.24 17.26
CA VAL A 246 -6.59 7.85 17.63
C VAL A 246 -5.48 6.80 17.36
N PHE A 247 -4.52 6.83 18.30
CA PHE A 247 -3.82 5.77 19.07
C PHE A 247 -2.77 4.80 18.50
N ASN A 248 -1.84 4.51 19.44
CA ASN A 248 -0.63 3.71 19.42
C ASN A 248 -0.85 2.19 19.60
N ASP A 249 0.19 1.45 19.19
CA ASP A 249 0.58 0.09 19.58
C ASP A 249 -0.32 -1.11 19.17
N PRO A 250 -0.39 -1.48 17.87
CA PRO A 250 -1.24 -2.58 17.41
C PRO A 250 -0.50 -3.86 16.97
N LEU A 251 0.83 -3.98 17.13
CA LEU A 251 1.67 -4.89 16.35
C LEU A 251 2.75 -5.61 17.18
N SER A 252 2.41 -6.61 17.99
CA SER A 252 3.45 -7.42 18.66
C SER A 252 4.36 -8.11 17.63
N PHE A 253 5.60 -7.65 17.50
CA PHE A 253 6.64 -8.25 16.69
C PHE A 253 7.05 -9.59 17.30
N LYS A 254 6.76 -10.70 16.60
CA LYS A 254 7.10 -12.07 17.03
C LYS A 254 7.94 -12.75 15.95
N PRO A 255 9.24 -12.44 15.85
CA PRO A 255 10.12 -12.99 14.82
C PRO A 255 10.27 -14.52 14.95
N GLU A 256 9.99 -15.09 16.13
CA GLU A 256 10.05 -16.53 16.40
C GLU A 256 9.12 -17.35 15.50
N ARG A 257 8.08 -16.73 14.92
CA ARG A 257 7.17 -17.37 13.96
C ARG A 257 7.86 -17.90 12.71
N PHE A 258 9.09 -17.46 12.43
CA PHE A 258 9.84 -17.85 11.25
C PHE A 258 10.98 -18.85 11.54
N LEU A 259 11.29 -19.14 12.81
CA LEU A 259 12.48 -19.93 13.19
C LEU A 259 12.42 -21.40 12.74
N ASP A 260 11.23 -22.01 12.74
CA ASP A 260 11.02 -23.43 12.37
C ASP A 260 10.26 -23.61 11.05
N THR A 261 10.21 -22.58 10.20
CA THR A 261 9.42 -22.60 8.97
C THR A 261 10.31 -22.54 7.73
N PHE A 262 10.00 -23.34 6.71
CA PHE A 262 10.64 -23.25 5.37
C PHE A 262 10.05 -22.12 4.51
N LEU A 263 9.56 -21.05 5.15
CA LEU A 263 8.92 -19.93 4.46
C LEU A 263 9.94 -19.14 3.64
N ASP A 264 9.66 -19.01 2.35
CA ASP A 264 10.49 -18.27 1.38
C ASP A 264 9.73 -17.01 0.95
N PHE A 265 10.40 -15.86 0.93
CA PHE A 265 9.85 -14.58 0.48
C PHE A 265 10.15 -14.28 -1.01
N LYS A 266 10.76 -15.20 -1.76
CA LYS A 266 11.07 -15.07 -3.21
C LYS A 266 9.84 -15.11 -4.12
N GLY A 267 8.62 -15.12 -3.56
CA GLY A 267 7.36 -15.08 -4.32
C GLY A 267 6.99 -16.41 -4.99
N THR A 268 7.63 -17.50 -4.60
CA THR A 268 7.32 -18.89 -5.00
C THR A 268 6.47 -19.60 -3.95
N ASN A 269 6.67 -19.25 -2.67
CA ASN A 269 5.82 -19.61 -1.56
C ASN A 269 4.77 -18.50 -1.35
N PHE A 270 3.49 -18.86 -1.40
CA PHE A 270 2.36 -17.94 -1.29
C PHE A 270 1.85 -17.80 0.15
N ASP A 271 2.43 -18.53 1.10
CA ASP A 271 2.21 -18.36 2.53
C ASP A 271 2.84 -17.05 3.04
N TYR A 272 3.87 -16.55 2.34
CA TYR A 272 4.59 -15.33 2.72
C TYR A 272 5.11 -14.55 1.50
N THR A 273 4.42 -13.47 1.12
CA THR A 273 4.76 -12.66 -0.06
C THR A 273 4.95 -11.17 0.26
N PRO A 274 5.88 -10.79 1.17
CA PRO A 274 6.09 -9.39 1.57
C PRO A 274 6.57 -8.49 0.41
N PHE A 275 7.19 -9.09 -0.60
CA PHE A 275 7.65 -8.42 -1.81
C PHE A 275 6.70 -8.62 -3.01
N GLY A 276 5.50 -9.15 -2.78
CA GLY A 276 4.60 -9.59 -3.83
C GLY A 276 5.11 -10.83 -4.57
N ALA A 277 4.44 -11.18 -5.67
CA ALA A 277 4.77 -12.33 -6.51
C ALA A 277 4.41 -12.08 -7.98
N GLY A 278 4.77 -13.02 -8.86
CA GLY A 278 4.41 -12.96 -10.28
C GLY A 278 5.08 -11.83 -11.07
N ARG A 279 4.41 -11.36 -12.12
CA ARG A 279 4.92 -10.26 -12.97
C ARG A 279 5.26 -9.03 -12.14
N ARG A 280 4.44 -8.67 -11.16
CA ARG A 280 4.57 -7.43 -10.38
C ARG A 280 5.45 -7.55 -9.12
N GLY A 281 6.07 -8.70 -8.85
CA GLY A 281 6.97 -8.87 -7.69
C GLY A 281 8.06 -7.79 -7.61
N CYS A 282 8.45 -7.39 -6.41
CA CYS A 282 9.34 -6.25 -6.19
C CYS A 282 10.72 -6.49 -6.83
N PRO A 283 11.18 -5.61 -7.75
CA PRO A 283 12.51 -5.75 -8.33
C PRO A 283 13.62 -5.45 -7.31
N GLY A 284 13.33 -4.67 -6.25
CA GLY A 284 14.29 -4.29 -5.20
C GLY A 284 14.46 -5.32 -4.09
N GLN A 285 13.73 -6.44 -4.11
CA GLN A 285 13.87 -7.51 -3.13
C GLN A 285 15.35 -7.93 -2.92
N PRO A 286 16.17 -8.16 -3.97
CA PRO A 286 17.54 -8.62 -3.78
C PRO A 286 18.44 -7.65 -3.01
N LEU A 287 18.16 -6.35 -3.08
CA LEU A 287 18.88 -5.33 -2.30
C LEU A 287 18.45 -5.38 -0.83
N ALA A 288 17.13 -5.34 -0.58
CA ALA A 288 16.57 -5.36 0.78
C ALA A 288 17.07 -6.58 1.58
N THR A 289 17.13 -7.75 0.94
CA THR A 289 17.54 -9.01 1.58
C THR A 289 19.02 -9.08 1.93
N ARG A 290 19.86 -8.25 1.31
CA ARG A 290 21.28 -8.10 1.69
C ARG A 290 21.47 -7.03 2.75
N GLN A 291 20.66 -5.98 2.68
CA GLN A 291 20.82 -4.78 3.47
C GLN A 291 20.29 -4.92 4.90
N VAL A 292 19.09 -5.48 5.08
CA VAL A 292 18.49 -5.64 6.41
C VAL A 292 19.37 -6.50 7.34
N PRO A 293 19.84 -7.69 6.92
CA PRO A 293 20.72 -8.50 7.78
C PRO A 293 22.06 -7.83 8.06
N LEU A 294 22.65 -7.12 7.09
CA LEU A 294 23.92 -6.42 7.27
C LEU A 294 23.81 -5.31 8.33
N ILE A 295 22.78 -4.47 8.25
CA ILE A 295 22.54 -3.42 9.24
C ILE A 295 22.31 -4.05 10.61
N LEU A 296 21.40 -5.03 10.71
CA LEU A 296 21.06 -5.68 11.97
C LEU A 296 22.28 -6.34 12.62
N ALA A 297 23.03 -7.16 11.86
CA ALA A 297 24.21 -7.85 12.36
C ALA A 297 25.31 -6.89 12.80
N SER A 298 25.49 -5.77 12.09
CA SER A 298 26.48 -4.76 12.47
C SER A 298 26.09 -4.02 13.74
N LEU A 299 24.80 -3.70 13.92
CA LEU A 299 24.30 -3.07 15.14
C LEU A 299 24.48 -3.99 16.35
N VAL A 300 24.08 -5.26 16.22
CA VAL A 300 24.26 -6.27 17.29
C VAL A 300 25.74 -6.45 17.62
N HIS A 301 26.60 -6.65 16.61
CA HIS A 301 28.03 -6.84 16.84
C HIS A 301 28.73 -5.63 17.48
N SER A 302 28.30 -4.41 17.17
CA SER A 302 28.98 -3.19 17.64
C SER A 302 28.47 -2.65 18.97
N PHE A 303 27.27 -3.04 19.41
CA PHE A 303 26.61 -2.46 20.59
C PHE A 303 26.04 -3.50 21.58
N ASP A 304 26.34 -4.79 21.41
CA ASP A 304 26.09 -5.84 22.43
C ASP A 304 27.03 -5.73 23.64
#